data_AF-A0A075TAS7-F1
#
_entry.id   AF-A0A075TAS7-F1
#
_cell.length_a   1.000
_cell.length_b   1.000
_cell.length_c   1.000
_cell.angle_alpha   90.00
_cell.angle_beta   90.00
_cell.angle_gamma   90.00
#
_symmetry.space_group_name_H-M   'P 1'
#
loop_
_entity.id
_entity.type
_entity.pdbx_description
1 polymer ?
#
loop_
_entity_poly.entity_id
_entity_poly.type
_entity_poly.pdbx_seq_one_letter_code
_entity_poly.pdbx_strand_id
1 'polypeptide(L)'
;MNRQNLLIGVVFFSTLKVASILGNVFLSFLIPVILSSFALLVGWEKKLIGRHSLFIIAVAFLILFSLIISLTIGHFGFASYLLSSYVMIITYVLIVGMFLVQSRDILSRPHFWIKTTKIVILFHTLLLSMQIVAFYFFNTLLDVGALTGGAETRSIVILSDSLRLFRGGGLFEEPSIYVGFIFPFICLRYINNGNKIDYIIMLGLGGVIVTLSIVGCVLVILFFIVVFFRFNIKLLLILTMLLLVAYYYSSDYLLFRLDKVLNGNDGSSSVKLSMLVDYFNNDVFFKGYGLLRKSDFNGAYDGLGDTTVYTSLFTIFGFPIGLLLIIPLLYKIITMDYGIRQKVLLSLCFVKLASPTYMFFWALYLIVCLVGKNNK
;
A
#
# COMPACT_ATOMS: atom_id res chain seq x y z
N MET A 1 -14.93 -23.99 4.38
CA MET A 1 -13.67 -23.23 4.29
C MET A 1 -13.31 -22.69 5.69
N ASN A 2 -12.09 -22.90 6.18
CA ASN A 2 -11.67 -22.36 7.50
C ASN A 2 -11.70 -20.82 7.47
N ARG A 3 -12.38 -20.19 8.43
CA ARG A 3 -12.49 -18.72 8.57
C ARG A 3 -11.15 -18.00 8.51
N GLN A 4 -10.11 -18.61 9.09
CA GLN A 4 -8.75 -18.08 9.02
C GLN A 4 -8.23 -18.03 7.58
N ASN A 5 -8.47 -19.08 6.77
CA ASN A 5 -8.04 -19.11 5.37
C ASN A 5 -8.82 -18.10 4.52
N LEU A 6 -10.11 -17.88 4.82
CA LEU A 6 -10.89 -16.83 4.15
C LEU A 6 -10.34 -15.44 4.46
N LEU A 7 -10.03 -15.17 5.72
CA LEU A 7 -9.41 -13.92 6.14
C LEU A 7 -8.02 -13.71 5.50
N ILE A 8 -7.22 -14.78 5.40
CA ILE A 8 -5.95 -14.75 4.65
C ILE A 8 -6.22 -14.37 3.18
N GLY A 9 -7.24 -14.98 2.56
CA GLY A 9 -7.66 -14.67 1.20
C GLY A 9 -8.04 -13.21 1.03
N VAL A 10 -8.91 -12.67 1.90
CA VAL A 10 -9.29 -11.26 1.89
C VAL A 10 -8.06 -10.37 1.96
N VAL A 11 -7.19 -10.55 2.95
CA VAL A 11 -5.97 -9.74 3.09
C VAL A 11 -5.06 -9.88 1.87
N PHE A 12 -4.86 -11.10 1.36
CA PHE A 12 -4.02 -11.35 0.19
C PHE A 12 -4.54 -10.63 -1.05
N PHE A 13 -5.81 -10.80 -1.38
CA PHE A 13 -6.42 -10.16 -2.55
C PHE A 13 -6.45 -8.63 -2.43
N SER A 14 -6.61 -8.08 -1.23
CA SER A 14 -6.45 -6.65 -0.98
C SER A 14 -5.07 -6.11 -1.38
N THR A 15 -4.02 -6.95 -1.39
CA THR A 15 -2.66 -6.55 -1.79
C THR A 15 -2.39 -6.65 -3.29
N LEU A 16 -3.29 -7.27 -4.06
CA LEU A 16 -3.09 -7.43 -5.50
C LEU A 16 -3.53 -6.16 -6.22
N LYS A 17 -2.58 -5.26 -6.51
CA LYS A 17 -2.82 -4.05 -7.32
C LYS A 17 -2.02 -4.11 -8.62
N VAL A 18 -2.72 -4.25 -9.74
CA VAL A 18 -2.17 -4.19 -11.11
C VAL A 18 -2.37 -2.80 -11.72
N ALA A 19 -1.74 -2.52 -12.85
CA ALA A 19 -1.96 -1.26 -13.55
C ALA A 19 -3.37 -1.10 -14.14
N SER A 20 -4.00 -2.22 -14.49
CA SER A 20 -5.32 -2.25 -15.10
C SER A 20 -6.41 -1.87 -14.10
N ILE A 21 -7.29 -0.96 -14.51
CA ILE A 21 -8.49 -0.57 -13.73
C ILE A 21 -9.33 -1.80 -13.47
N LEU A 22 -9.61 -2.56 -14.53
CA LEU A 22 -10.40 -3.77 -14.46
C LEU A 22 -9.72 -4.79 -13.53
N GLY A 23 -8.40 -4.97 -13.68
CA GLY A 23 -7.64 -5.82 -12.77
C GLY A 23 -7.73 -5.41 -11.30
N ASN A 24 -7.69 -4.11 -10.99
CA ASN A 24 -7.86 -3.62 -9.61
C ASN A 24 -9.29 -3.80 -9.09
N VAL A 25 -10.30 -3.55 -9.93
CA VAL A 25 -11.71 -3.78 -9.59
C VAL A 25 -11.95 -5.25 -9.28
N PHE A 26 -11.43 -6.17 -10.10
CA PHE A 26 -11.62 -7.60 -9.90
C PHE A 26 -10.78 -8.14 -8.72
N LEU A 27 -9.47 -7.91 -8.74
CA LEU A 27 -8.54 -8.53 -7.79
C LEU A 27 -8.58 -7.88 -6.40
N SER A 28 -8.50 -6.56 -6.33
CA SER A 28 -8.35 -5.84 -5.05
C SER A 28 -9.68 -5.47 -4.41
N PHE A 29 -10.77 -5.41 -5.18
CA PHE A 29 -12.08 -4.99 -4.69
C PHE A 29 -13.11 -6.11 -4.69
N LEU A 30 -13.47 -6.64 -5.86
CA LEU A 30 -14.56 -7.61 -6.02
C LEU A 30 -14.29 -8.90 -5.22
N ILE A 31 -13.11 -9.50 -5.35
CA ILE A 31 -12.80 -10.76 -4.65
C ILE A 31 -12.84 -10.57 -3.13
N PRO A 32 -12.14 -9.60 -2.51
CA PRO A 32 -12.25 -9.36 -1.06
C PRO A 32 -13.68 -9.09 -0.59
N VAL A 33 -14.47 -8.33 -1.37
CA VAL A 33 -15.87 -8.04 -1.05
C VAL A 33 -16.71 -9.32 -1.10
N ILE A 34 -16.64 -10.11 -2.17
CA ILE A 34 -17.38 -11.38 -2.29
C ILE A 34 -17.02 -12.34 -1.16
N LEU A 35 -15.72 -12.51 -0.87
CA LEU A 35 -15.28 -13.38 0.22
C LEU A 35 -15.82 -12.91 1.57
N SER A 36 -15.75 -11.61 1.84
CA SER A 36 -16.25 -11.00 3.08
C SER A 36 -17.78 -11.11 3.19
N SER A 37 -18.51 -10.80 2.13
CA SER A 37 -19.97 -10.95 2.05
C SER A 37 -20.40 -12.40 2.25
N PHE A 38 -19.73 -13.35 1.61
CA PHE A 38 -20.00 -14.78 1.80
C PHE A 38 -19.78 -15.20 3.27
N ALA A 39 -18.67 -14.78 3.88
CA ALA A 39 -18.38 -15.08 5.28
C ALA A 39 -19.41 -14.46 6.24
N LEU A 40 -19.89 -13.25 5.94
CA LEU A 40 -20.96 -12.60 6.69
C LEU A 40 -22.30 -13.32 6.52
N LEU A 41 -22.68 -13.74 5.30
CA LEU A 41 -23.94 -14.44 5.01
C LEU A 41 -24.03 -15.83 5.64
N VAL A 42 -22.93 -16.59 5.60
CA VAL A 42 -22.87 -17.92 6.22
C VAL A 42 -22.99 -17.83 7.76
N GLY A 43 -23.01 -16.61 8.32
CA GLY A 43 -23.44 -16.37 9.69
C GLY A 43 -22.48 -16.97 10.71
N TRP A 44 -21.18 -16.93 10.42
CA TRP A 44 -20.15 -17.59 11.22
C TRP A 44 -20.07 -17.12 12.68
N GLU A 45 -20.73 -16.03 13.05
CA GLU A 45 -21.24 -15.81 14.41
C GLU A 45 -22.61 -15.12 14.35
N LYS A 46 -23.66 -15.78 14.84
CA LYS A 46 -25.07 -15.31 14.83
C LYS A 46 -25.35 -14.03 15.64
N LYS A 47 -24.34 -13.33 16.19
CA LYS A 47 -24.54 -12.27 17.20
C LYS A 47 -24.74 -10.84 16.67
N LEU A 48 -24.53 -10.56 15.37
CA LEU A 48 -24.72 -9.21 14.81
C LEU A 48 -25.52 -9.15 13.48
N ILE A 49 -25.84 -10.29 12.88
CA ILE A 49 -25.98 -10.40 11.41
C ILE A 49 -27.42 -10.62 10.92
N GLY A 50 -28.42 -10.81 11.79
CA GLY A 50 -29.73 -11.34 11.37
C GLY A 50 -30.58 -10.49 10.40
N ARG A 51 -30.39 -9.16 10.30
CA ARG A 51 -31.19 -8.30 9.40
C ARG A 51 -30.42 -7.23 8.62
N HIS A 52 -29.31 -6.72 9.15
CA HIS A 52 -28.54 -5.64 8.50
C HIS A 52 -27.51 -6.13 7.47
N SER A 53 -27.11 -7.41 7.52
CA SER A 53 -26.12 -7.98 6.60
C SER A 53 -26.64 -8.15 5.18
N LEU A 54 -27.87 -8.64 5.02
CA LEU A 54 -28.55 -8.75 3.72
C LEU A 54 -28.77 -7.38 3.08
N PHE A 55 -29.12 -6.36 3.87
CA PHE A 55 -29.27 -4.99 3.37
C PHE A 55 -27.94 -4.41 2.89
N ILE A 56 -26.85 -4.59 3.66
CA ILE A 56 -25.52 -4.09 3.29
C ILE A 56 -24.98 -4.83 2.05
N ILE A 57 -25.24 -6.14 1.94
CA ILE A 57 -24.86 -6.93 0.77
C ILE A 57 -25.70 -6.57 -0.45
N ALA A 58 -27.00 -6.30 -0.28
CA ALA A 58 -27.86 -5.80 -1.36
C ALA A 58 -27.41 -4.41 -1.83
N VAL A 59 -27.07 -3.50 -0.92
CA VAL A 59 -26.54 -2.17 -1.26
C VAL A 59 -25.19 -2.28 -1.98
N ALA A 60 -24.29 -3.13 -1.47
CA ALA A 60 -23.01 -3.41 -2.12
C ALA A 60 -23.15 -4.02 -3.51
N PHE A 61 -24.09 -4.95 -3.68
CA PHE A 61 -24.39 -5.59 -4.95
C PHE A 61 -25.01 -4.60 -5.94
N LEU A 62 -25.96 -3.76 -5.50
CA LEU A 62 -26.56 -2.71 -6.32
C LEU A 62 -25.55 -1.65 -6.75
N ILE A 63 -24.62 -1.31 -5.87
CA ILE A 63 -23.49 -0.41 -6.16
C ILE A 63 -22.53 -1.06 -7.17
N LEU A 64 -22.15 -2.32 -6.96
CA LEU A 64 -21.28 -3.06 -7.87
C LEU A 64 -21.92 -3.18 -9.26
N PHE A 65 -23.22 -3.46 -9.29
CA PHE A 65 -24.00 -3.56 -10.51
C PHE A 65 -24.07 -2.20 -11.23
N SER A 66 -24.31 -1.11 -10.50
CA SER A 66 -24.26 0.26 -11.02
C SER A 66 -22.86 0.61 -11.58
N LEU A 67 -21.79 0.16 -10.92
CA LEU A 67 -20.42 0.36 -11.37
C LEU A 67 -20.12 -0.38 -12.68
N ILE A 68 -20.53 -1.66 -12.77
CA ILE A 68 -20.38 -2.47 -13.98
C ILE A 68 -21.16 -1.85 -15.15
N ILE A 69 -22.37 -1.33 -14.90
CA ILE A 69 -23.17 -0.61 -15.90
C ILE A 69 -22.48 0.70 -16.33
N SER A 70 -21.93 1.46 -15.38
CA SER A 70 -21.21 2.72 -15.69
C SER A 70 -19.92 2.50 -16.47
N LEU A 71 -19.26 1.36 -16.29
CA LEU A 71 -18.03 0.99 -17.01
C LEU A 71 -18.31 0.43 -18.42
N THR A 72 -19.52 -0.10 -18.66
CA THR A 72 -19.91 -0.69 -19.96
C THR A 72 -20.60 0.31 -20.90
N ILE A 73 -21.18 1.39 -20.37
CA ILE A 73 -21.79 2.46 -21.17
C ILE A 73 -20.73 3.56 -21.36
N GLY A 74 -19.90 3.41 -22.39
CA GLY A 74 -18.64 4.13 -22.64
C GLY A 74 -18.71 5.63 -22.93
N HIS A 75 -19.56 6.40 -22.25
CA HIS A 75 -19.56 7.87 -22.31
C HIS A 75 -19.59 8.45 -20.88
N PHE A 76 -18.90 9.58 -20.70
CA PHE A 76 -19.00 10.55 -19.58
C PHE A 76 -17.87 10.59 -18.52
N GLY A 77 -17.07 11.66 -18.61
CA GLY A 77 -16.88 12.70 -17.58
C GLY A 77 -16.19 12.31 -16.27
N PHE A 78 -15.02 12.91 -16.00
CA PHE A 78 -14.22 12.83 -14.75
C PHE A 78 -15.01 12.69 -13.42
N ALA A 79 -16.14 13.38 -13.30
CA ALA A 79 -17.02 13.33 -12.13
C ALA A 79 -17.63 11.93 -11.88
N SER A 80 -17.98 11.17 -12.92
CA SER A 80 -18.56 9.83 -12.81
C SER A 80 -17.53 8.81 -12.30
N TYR A 81 -16.27 8.93 -12.76
CA TYR A 81 -15.15 8.10 -12.32
C TYR A 81 -14.80 8.36 -10.85
N LEU A 82 -14.72 9.63 -10.45
CA LEU A 82 -14.50 10.01 -9.05
C LEU A 82 -15.57 9.40 -8.15
N LEU A 83 -16.84 9.58 -8.50
CA LEU A 83 -17.96 9.01 -7.77
C LEU A 83 -17.80 7.48 -7.65
N SER A 84 -17.53 6.79 -8.76
CA SER A 84 -17.33 5.34 -8.77
C SER A 84 -16.22 4.87 -7.83
N SER A 85 -15.10 5.59 -7.76
CA SER A 85 -13.96 5.28 -6.88
C SER A 85 -14.33 5.46 -5.41
N TYR A 86 -15.03 6.54 -5.06
CA TYR A 86 -15.55 6.74 -3.70
C TYR A 86 -16.54 5.64 -3.32
N VAL A 87 -17.47 5.29 -4.21
CA VAL A 87 -18.48 4.27 -3.89
C VAL A 87 -17.80 2.91 -3.68
N MET A 88 -16.80 2.55 -4.51
CA MET A 88 -16.01 1.33 -4.28
C MET A 88 -15.32 1.35 -2.92
N ILE A 89 -14.62 2.44 -2.57
CA ILE A 89 -13.90 2.54 -1.29
C ILE A 89 -14.86 2.43 -0.11
N ILE A 90 -15.99 3.15 -0.14
CA ILE A 90 -16.98 3.12 0.94
C ILE A 90 -17.55 1.70 1.08
N THR A 91 -17.92 1.08 -0.05
CA THR A 91 -18.45 -0.29 -0.08
C THR A 91 -17.44 -1.28 0.49
N TYR A 92 -16.18 -1.15 0.09
CA TYR A 92 -15.08 -1.96 0.58
C TYR A 92 -14.90 -1.78 2.09
N VAL A 93 -14.79 -0.55 2.57
CA VAL A 93 -14.63 -0.22 3.99
C VAL A 93 -15.79 -0.77 4.82
N LEU A 94 -17.03 -0.66 4.34
CA LEU A 94 -18.20 -1.18 5.05
C LEU A 94 -18.16 -2.71 5.15
N ILE A 95 -18.07 -3.42 4.01
CA ILE A 95 -18.19 -4.88 4.00
C ILE A 95 -16.96 -5.54 4.59
N VAL A 96 -15.78 -5.18 4.09
CA VAL A 96 -14.51 -5.75 4.56
C VAL A 96 -14.28 -5.32 6.00
N GLY A 97 -14.57 -4.06 6.36
CA GLY A 97 -14.48 -3.60 7.75
C GLY A 97 -15.37 -4.38 8.70
N MET A 98 -16.64 -4.63 8.36
CA MET A 98 -17.53 -5.48 9.17
C MET A 98 -16.97 -6.89 9.34
N PHE A 99 -16.46 -7.48 8.26
CA PHE A 99 -15.86 -8.81 8.31
C PHE A 99 -14.57 -8.85 9.17
N LEU A 100 -13.73 -7.82 9.07
CA LEU A 100 -12.53 -7.66 9.89
C LEU A 100 -12.88 -7.46 11.38
N VAL A 101 -13.92 -6.66 11.68
CA VAL A 101 -14.43 -6.47 13.05
C VAL A 101 -14.89 -7.80 13.64
N GLN A 102 -15.68 -8.57 12.87
CA GLN A 102 -16.14 -9.88 13.32
C GLN A 102 -14.93 -10.78 13.59
N SER A 103 -13.90 -10.73 12.72
CA SER A 103 -12.69 -11.57 12.77
C SER A 103 -11.54 -11.01 13.60
N ARG A 104 -11.83 -10.07 14.50
CA ARG A 104 -10.84 -9.46 15.40
C ARG A 104 -10.11 -10.48 16.26
N ASP A 105 -10.80 -11.53 16.70
CA ASP A 105 -10.20 -12.60 17.50
C ASP A 105 -9.08 -13.31 16.72
N ILE A 106 -9.26 -13.57 15.42
CA ILE A 106 -8.24 -14.17 14.55
C ILE A 106 -7.13 -13.16 14.24
N LEU A 107 -7.49 -11.90 13.94
CA LEU A 107 -6.52 -10.83 13.67
C LEU A 107 -5.58 -10.57 14.86
N SER A 108 -6.01 -10.87 16.09
CA SER A 108 -5.17 -10.74 17.28
C SER A 108 -4.15 -11.88 17.46
N ARG A 109 -4.26 -12.98 16.71
CA ARG A 109 -3.40 -14.16 16.88
C ARG A 109 -2.10 -14.01 16.09
N PRO A 110 -0.92 -14.13 16.73
CA PRO A 110 0.36 -14.03 16.03
C PRO A 110 0.51 -15.05 14.89
N HIS A 111 0.01 -16.27 15.07
CA HIS A 111 0.06 -17.34 14.07
C HIS A 111 -0.65 -16.96 12.76
N PHE A 112 -1.74 -16.19 12.81
CA PHE A 112 -2.41 -15.68 11.61
C PHE A 112 -1.45 -14.81 10.81
N TRP A 113 -0.84 -13.79 11.43
CA TRP A 113 0.09 -12.89 10.76
C TRP A 113 1.34 -13.58 10.24
N ILE A 114 1.90 -14.53 10.99
CA ILE A 114 3.05 -15.33 10.52
C ILE A 114 2.71 -16.09 9.23
N LYS A 115 1.50 -16.65 9.12
CA LYS A 115 1.05 -17.35 7.91
C LYS A 115 0.74 -16.37 6.77
N THR A 116 -0.04 -15.32 7.03
CA THR A 116 -0.46 -14.32 6.03
C THR A 116 0.74 -13.60 5.42
N THR A 117 1.65 -13.08 6.27
CA THR A 117 2.84 -12.35 5.81
C THR A 117 3.77 -13.25 4.97
N LYS A 118 3.90 -14.54 5.31
CA LYS A 118 4.67 -15.50 4.52
C LYS A 118 4.13 -15.61 3.10
N ILE A 119 2.81 -15.80 2.96
CA ILE A 119 2.16 -15.95 1.65
C ILE A 119 2.35 -14.68 0.82
N VAL A 120 2.03 -13.52 1.40
CA VAL A 120 2.10 -12.23 0.70
C VAL A 120 3.54 -11.90 0.26
N ILE A 121 4.51 -12.00 1.18
CA ILE A 121 5.91 -11.66 0.87
C ILE A 121 6.49 -12.60 -0.19
N LEU A 122 6.25 -13.92 -0.08
CA LEU A 122 6.74 -14.89 -1.06
C LEU A 122 6.14 -14.64 -2.45
N PHE A 123 4.81 -14.43 -2.52
CA PHE A 123 4.13 -14.22 -3.80
C PHE A 123 4.66 -12.98 -4.53
N HIS A 124 4.72 -11.83 -3.85
CA HIS A 124 5.16 -10.59 -4.48
C HIS A 124 6.65 -10.58 -4.80
N THR A 125 7.48 -11.17 -3.93
CA THR A 125 8.92 -11.27 -4.21
C THR A 125 9.21 -12.23 -5.37
N LEU A 126 8.42 -13.29 -5.54
CA LEU A 126 8.51 -14.17 -6.69
C LEU A 126 8.22 -13.42 -7.99
N LEU A 127 7.14 -12.63 -8.04
CA LEU A 127 6.81 -11.81 -9.22
C LEU A 127 7.91 -10.78 -9.53
N LEU A 128 8.43 -10.11 -8.50
CA LEU A 128 9.57 -9.19 -8.66
C LEU A 128 10.80 -9.90 -9.23
N SER A 129 11.11 -11.08 -8.70
CA SER A 129 12.26 -11.88 -9.16
C SER A 129 12.07 -12.33 -10.61
N MET A 130 10.87 -12.76 -10.99
CA MET A 130 10.54 -13.11 -12.38
C MET A 130 10.76 -11.92 -13.33
N GLN A 131 10.35 -10.71 -12.95
CA GLN A 131 10.59 -9.52 -13.77
C GLN A 131 12.08 -9.22 -13.96
N ILE A 132 12.86 -9.29 -12.88
CA ILE A 132 14.30 -9.00 -12.92
C ILE A 132 15.01 -10.05 -13.77
N VAL A 133 14.67 -11.33 -13.59
CA VAL A 133 15.25 -12.42 -14.37
C VAL A 133 14.89 -12.29 -15.85
N ALA A 134 13.61 -12.03 -16.17
CA ALA A 134 13.15 -11.80 -17.54
C ALA A 134 13.94 -10.66 -18.22
N PHE A 135 14.16 -9.55 -17.50
CA PHE A 135 14.87 -8.40 -18.07
C PHE A 135 16.36 -8.67 -18.27
N TYR A 136 17.09 -9.09 -17.22
CA TYR A 136 18.55 -9.17 -17.28
C TYR A 136 19.07 -10.44 -18.00
N PHE A 137 18.33 -11.55 -17.98
CA PHE A 137 18.77 -12.80 -18.63
C PHE A 137 18.15 -13.05 -19.99
N PHE A 138 16.91 -12.58 -20.21
CA PHE A 138 16.17 -12.84 -21.45
C PHE A 138 15.89 -11.57 -22.26
N ASN A 139 16.41 -10.41 -21.82
CA ASN A 139 16.18 -9.11 -22.45
C ASN A 139 14.69 -8.82 -22.73
N THR A 140 13.81 -9.32 -21.85
CA THR A 140 12.36 -9.27 -22.02
C THR A 140 11.73 -8.48 -20.87
N LEU A 141 10.93 -7.47 -21.20
CA LEU A 141 10.18 -6.72 -20.19
C LEU A 141 8.89 -7.46 -19.84
N LEU A 142 8.85 -8.07 -18.65
CA LEU A 142 7.62 -8.65 -18.11
C LEU A 142 6.74 -7.54 -17.51
N ASP A 143 5.97 -6.89 -18.37
CA ASP A 143 5.06 -5.80 -17.98
C ASP A 143 3.66 -6.34 -17.62
N VAL A 144 3.44 -6.60 -16.33
CA VAL A 144 2.14 -7.07 -15.82
C VAL A 144 1.03 -6.05 -16.07
N GLY A 145 1.36 -4.75 -16.12
CA GLY A 145 0.42 -3.69 -16.43
C GLY A 145 -0.09 -3.80 -17.86
N ALA A 146 0.83 -3.84 -18.83
CA ALA A 146 0.50 -4.00 -20.24
C ALA A 146 -0.22 -5.33 -20.52
N LEU A 147 0.23 -6.43 -19.91
CA LEU A 147 -0.42 -7.76 -20.04
C LEU A 147 -1.88 -7.78 -19.55
N THR A 148 -2.25 -6.88 -18.65
CA THR A 148 -3.62 -6.76 -18.12
C THR A 148 -4.42 -5.61 -18.75
N GLY A 149 -3.89 -4.98 -19.81
CA GLY A 149 -4.52 -3.84 -20.48
C GLY A 149 -4.49 -2.55 -19.66
N GLY A 150 -3.56 -2.44 -18.71
CA GLY A 150 -3.32 -1.26 -17.88
C GLY A 150 -2.15 -0.40 -18.38
N ALA A 151 -1.77 0.59 -17.59
CA ALA A 151 -0.61 1.41 -17.87
C ALA A 151 0.70 0.60 -17.86
N GLU A 152 1.63 0.96 -18.74
CA GLU A 152 2.97 0.37 -18.79
C GLU A 152 3.77 0.66 -17.51
N THR A 153 4.61 -0.30 -17.14
CA THR A 153 5.50 -0.23 -15.98
C THR A 153 6.56 0.86 -16.16
N ARG A 154 6.73 1.69 -15.13
CA ARG A 154 7.76 2.74 -15.09
C ARG A 154 9.05 2.20 -14.49
N SER A 155 9.52 1.12 -15.10
CA SER A 155 10.59 0.28 -14.53
C SER A 155 11.94 0.48 -15.21
N ILE A 156 12.01 1.10 -16.38
CA ILE A 156 13.27 1.33 -17.08
C ILE A 156 13.71 2.78 -16.88
N VAL A 157 14.92 2.97 -16.37
CA VAL A 157 15.60 4.26 -16.31
C VAL A 157 16.76 4.23 -17.29
N ILE A 158 16.75 5.14 -18.26
CA ILE A 158 17.84 5.32 -19.22
C ILE A 158 18.84 6.29 -18.58
N LEU A 159 20.02 5.80 -18.23
CA LEU A 159 21.10 6.58 -17.63
C LEU A 159 22.05 7.13 -18.71
N SER A 160 22.24 6.38 -19.79
CA SER A 160 22.97 6.78 -21.00
C SER A 160 22.50 5.94 -22.20
N ASP A 161 22.95 6.25 -23.41
CA ASP A 161 22.57 5.52 -24.64
C ASP A 161 22.87 4.00 -24.56
N SER A 162 23.82 3.59 -23.73
CA SER A 162 24.24 2.20 -23.54
C SER A 162 23.82 1.60 -22.19
N LEU A 163 23.41 2.41 -21.20
CA LEU A 163 23.10 1.94 -19.86
C LEU A 163 21.61 2.10 -19.53
N ARG A 164 20.93 0.95 -19.45
CA ARG A 164 19.53 0.85 -19.00
C ARG A 164 19.49 0.18 -17.64
N LEU A 165 18.96 0.89 -16.65
CA LEU A 165 18.72 0.36 -15.32
C LEU A 165 17.28 -0.11 -15.20
N PHE A 166 17.08 -1.39 -14.93
CA PHE A 166 15.76 -1.94 -14.64
C PHE A 166 15.47 -1.94 -13.13
N ARG A 167 14.31 -1.37 -12.78
CA ARG A 167 13.76 -1.25 -11.44
C ARG A 167 12.43 -2.00 -11.41
N GLY A 168 12.47 -3.23 -10.92
CA GLY A 168 11.28 -4.08 -10.85
C GLY A 168 10.23 -3.55 -9.87
N GLY A 169 8.96 -3.68 -10.26
CA GLY A 169 7.79 -3.37 -9.43
C GLY A 169 6.98 -4.61 -9.05
N GLY A 170 7.35 -5.80 -9.53
CA GLY A 170 6.54 -7.01 -9.43
C GLY A 170 5.19 -6.84 -10.15
N LEU A 171 4.11 -6.92 -9.37
CA LEU A 171 2.74 -6.70 -9.87
C LEU A 171 2.42 -5.21 -10.10
N PHE A 172 3.19 -4.31 -9.50
CA PHE A 172 2.86 -2.89 -9.41
C PHE A 172 3.50 -2.07 -10.54
N GLU A 173 2.82 -0.99 -10.94
CA GLU A 173 3.25 -0.03 -11.96
C GLU A 173 4.58 0.68 -11.65
N GLU A 174 4.89 0.83 -10.35
CA GLU A 174 6.07 1.55 -9.90
C GLU A 174 6.80 0.81 -8.76
N PRO A 175 8.15 0.83 -8.76
CA PRO A 175 8.98 0.30 -7.67
C PRO A 175 8.58 0.83 -6.29
N SER A 176 8.16 2.10 -6.22
CA SER A 176 7.83 2.77 -4.97
C SER A 176 6.52 2.26 -4.35
N ILE A 177 5.60 1.77 -5.19
CA ILE A 177 4.32 1.17 -4.77
C ILE A 177 4.58 -0.24 -4.20
N TYR A 178 5.47 -1.03 -4.83
CA TYR A 178 5.90 -2.31 -4.28
C TYR A 178 6.38 -2.18 -2.84
N VAL A 179 7.22 -1.16 -2.56
CA VAL A 179 7.69 -0.86 -1.20
C VAL A 179 6.52 -0.59 -0.26
N GLY A 180 5.57 0.26 -0.68
CA GLY A 180 4.38 0.59 0.12
C GLY A 180 3.53 -0.64 0.47
N PHE A 181 3.45 -1.63 -0.41
CA PHE A 181 2.66 -2.83 -0.15
C PHE A 181 3.41 -3.86 0.70
N ILE A 182 4.70 -4.06 0.46
CA ILE A 182 5.47 -5.14 1.12
C ILE A 182 6.01 -4.74 2.48
N PHE A 183 6.46 -3.50 2.64
CA PHE A 183 7.06 -3.04 3.89
C PHE A 183 6.14 -3.21 5.12
N PRO A 184 4.83 -2.91 5.05
CA PRO A 184 3.91 -3.19 6.16
C PRO A 184 3.88 -4.66 6.58
N PHE A 185 3.93 -5.61 5.63
CA PHE A 185 3.94 -7.04 5.98
C PHE A 185 5.27 -7.47 6.61
N ILE A 186 6.39 -6.84 6.25
CA ILE A 186 7.67 -7.05 6.92
C ILE A 186 7.56 -6.63 8.39
N CYS A 187 7.03 -5.42 8.66
CA CYS A 187 6.82 -4.92 10.02
C CYS A 187 5.84 -5.80 10.81
N LEU A 188 4.69 -6.14 10.24
CA LEU A 188 3.69 -7.00 10.88
C LEU A 188 4.27 -8.38 11.18
N ARG A 189 5.09 -8.95 10.28
CA ARG A 189 5.76 -10.24 10.53
C ARG A 189 6.72 -10.13 11.69
N TYR A 190 7.59 -9.12 11.70
CA TYR A 190 8.55 -8.92 12.78
C TYR A 190 7.86 -8.81 14.14
N ILE A 191 6.81 -7.98 14.24
CA ILE A 191 6.03 -7.76 15.46
C ILE A 191 5.40 -9.09 15.95
N ASN A 192 4.80 -9.85 15.03
CA ASN A 192 4.09 -11.09 15.38
C ASN A 192 5.02 -12.32 15.52
N ASN A 193 6.24 -12.27 15.00
CA ASN A 193 7.25 -13.33 15.13
C ASN A 193 8.11 -13.17 16.39
N GLY A 194 7.56 -12.55 17.44
CA GLY A 194 8.27 -12.32 18.70
C GLY A 194 9.49 -11.42 18.55
N ASN A 195 9.45 -10.43 17.65
CA ASN A 195 10.55 -9.50 17.37
C ASN A 195 11.83 -10.18 16.85
N LYS A 196 11.69 -11.29 16.11
CA LYS A 196 12.81 -12.01 15.49
C LYS A 196 12.81 -11.81 13.98
N ILE A 197 13.98 -11.49 13.43
CA ILE A 197 14.22 -11.47 11.99
C ILE A 197 14.36 -12.92 11.53
N ASP A 198 13.55 -13.31 10.54
CA ASP A 198 13.64 -14.60 9.88
C ASP A 198 13.90 -14.46 8.38
N TYR A 199 14.08 -15.58 7.68
CA TYR A 199 14.41 -15.59 6.26
C TYR A 199 13.34 -14.93 5.39
N ILE A 200 12.07 -14.93 5.80
CA ILE A 200 10.99 -14.27 5.06
C ILE A 200 11.09 -12.74 5.21
N ILE A 201 11.41 -12.24 6.40
CA ILE A 201 11.71 -10.81 6.62
C ILE A 201 12.89 -10.41 5.74
N MET A 202 13.96 -11.19 5.75
CA MET A 202 15.15 -10.91 4.94
C MET A 202 14.84 -10.92 3.44
N LEU A 203 14.03 -11.87 2.98
CA LEU A 203 13.57 -11.95 1.59
C LEU A 203 12.76 -10.70 1.20
N GLY A 204 11.84 -10.26 2.06
CA GLY A 204 11.06 -9.04 1.83
C GLY A 204 11.93 -7.78 1.81
N LEU A 205 12.86 -7.63 2.76
CA LEU A 205 13.79 -6.50 2.81
C LEU A 205 14.71 -6.48 1.58
N GLY A 206 15.22 -7.64 1.16
CA GLY A 206 15.99 -7.81 -0.06
C GLY A 206 15.19 -7.39 -1.29
N GLY A 207 13.94 -7.85 -1.42
CA GLY A 207 13.03 -7.43 -2.48
C GLY A 207 12.83 -5.91 -2.51
N VAL A 208 12.63 -5.27 -1.36
CA VAL A 208 12.51 -3.80 -1.25
C VAL A 208 13.77 -3.09 -1.74
N ILE A 209 14.97 -3.54 -1.35
CA ILE A 209 16.24 -2.94 -1.80
C ILE A 209 16.43 -3.08 -3.31
N VAL A 210 16.15 -4.26 -3.85
CA VAL A 210 16.35 -4.57 -5.27
C VAL A 210 15.44 -3.75 -6.19
N THR A 211 14.32 -3.19 -5.68
CA THR A 211 13.52 -2.23 -6.44
C THR A 211 14.25 -0.90 -6.73
N LEU A 212 15.37 -0.63 -6.05
CA LEU A 212 16.14 0.62 -6.12
C LEU A 212 15.27 1.86 -5.89
N SER A 213 14.22 1.73 -5.07
CA SER A 213 13.39 2.84 -4.64
C SER A 213 14.08 3.56 -3.48
N ILE A 214 14.33 4.87 -3.62
CA ILE A 214 14.93 5.71 -2.57
C ILE A 214 14.16 5.57 -1.25
N VAL A 215 12.83 5.62 -1.32
CA VAL A 215 11.97 5.43 -0.14
C VAL A 215 12.11 4.03 0.45
N GLY A 216 12.27 3.01 -0.40
CA GLY A 216 12.54 1.64 0.04
C GLY A 216 13.82 1.52 0.84
N CYS A 217 14.92 2.07 0.33
CA CYS A 217 16.20 2.09 1.03
C CYS A 217 16.08 2.79 2.38
N VAL A 218 15.45 3.96 2.42
CA VAL A 218 15.23 4.72 3.67
C VAL A 218 14.41 3.90 4.67
N LEU A 219 13.31 3.27 4.25
CA LEU A 219 12.48 2.46 5.13
C LEU A 219 13.20 1.22 5.67
N VAL A 220 14.06 0.57 4.86
CA VAL A 220 14.88 -0.56 5.32
C VAL A 220 15.91 -0.12 6.37
N ILE A 221 16.55 1.03 6.17
CA ILE A 221 17.49 1.59 7.16
C ILE A 221 16.75 1.91 8.46
N LEU A 222 15.61 2.60 8.38
CA LEU A 222 14.79 2.93 9.55
C LEU A 222 14.31 1.66 10.27
N PHE A 223 13.91 0.63 9.52
CA PHE A 223 13.56 -0.68 10.10
C PHE A 223 14.70 -1.24 10.95
N PHE A 224 15.91 -1.29 10.41
CA PHE A 224 17.06 -1.82 11.15
C PHE A 224 17.46 -0.94 12.34
N ILE A 225 17.42 0.39 12.21
CA ILE A 225 17.65 1.32 13.33
C ILE A 225 16.67 1.01 14.47
N VAL A 226 15.39 0.81 14.16
CA VAL A 226 14.36 0.54 15.18
C VAL A 226 14.50 -0.85 15.80
N VAL A 227 14.72 -1.87 14.97
CA VAL A 227 14.85 -3.28 15.42
C VAL A 227 16.06 -3.45 16.34
N PHE A 228 17.18 -2.87 15.94
CA PHE A 228 18.47 -3.03 16.62
C PHE A 228 18.88 -1.77 17.38
N PHE A 229 17.93 -0.95 17.84
CA PHE A 229 18.16 0.30 18.57
C PHE A 229 19.03 0.19 19.85
N ARG A 230 19.51 -1.01 20.22
CA ARG A 230 20.67 -1.12 21.11
C ARG A 230 21.91 -0.88 20.25
N PHE A 231 22.51 0.31 20.37
CA PHE A 231 23.77 0.67 19.72
C PHE A 231 24.73 -0.52 19.69
N ASN A 232 24.91 -1.09 18.49
CA ASN A 232 25.82 -2.19 18.25
C ASN A 232 26.68 -1.80 17.06
N ILE A 233 27.98 -1.61 17.32
CA ILE A 233 28.95 -1.20 16.30
C ILE A 233 28.94 -2.16 15.10
N LYS A 234 28.68 -3.46 15.31
CA LYS A 234 28.58 -4.45 14.23
C LYS A 234 27.38 -4.18 13.33
N LEU A 235 26.25 -3.77 13.91
CA LEU A 235 25.08 -3.38 13.14
C LEU A 235 25.34 -2.09 12.37
N LEU A 236 25.92 -1.08 13.01
CA LEU A 236 26.27 0.17 12.34
C LEU A 236 27.16 -0.11 11.13
N LEU A 237 28.12 -1.01 11.26
CA LEU A 237 29.02 -1.43 10.18
C LEU A 237 28.27 -2.18 9.07
N ILE A 238 27.35 -3.10 9.41
CA ILE A 238 26.50 -3.78 8.42
C ILE A 238 25.59 -2.78 7.68
N LEU A 239 24.98 -1.83 8.40
CA LEU A 239 24.11 -0.80 7.81
C LEU A 239 24.90 0.14 6.91
N THR A 240 26.10 0.52 7.34
CA THR A 240 27.01 1.36 6.54
C THR A 240 27.45 0.61 5.29
N MET A 241 27.78 -0.69 5.40
CA MET A 241 28.11 -1.52 4.23
C MET A 241 26.92 -1.67 3.27
N LEU A 242 25.71 -1.92 3.78
CA LEU A 242 24.49 -1.97 2.95
C LEU A 242 24.23 -0.63 2.25
N LEU A 243 24.43 0.49 2.95
CA LEU A 243 24.33 1.83 2.39
C LEU A 243 25.39 2.11 1.33
N LEU A 244 26.63 1.70 1.56
CA LEU A 244 27.73 1.84 0.60
C LEU A 244 27.51 0.97 -0.64
N VAL A 245 27.02 -0.25 -0.48
CA VAL A 245 26.66 -1.14 -1.60
C VAL A 245 25.47 -0.55 -2.36
N ALA A 246 24.42 -0.13 -1.66
CA ALA A 246 23.28 0.52 -2.30
C ALA A 246 23.71 1.80 -3.04
N TYR A 247 24.56 2.62 -2.42
CA TYR A 247 25.14 3.81 -3.05
C TYR A 247 25.97 3.45 -4.26
N TYR A 248 26.87 2.46 -4.17
CA TYR A 248 27.71 2.04 -5.30
C TYR A 248 26.88 1.58 -6.51
N TYR A 249 25.83 0.79 -6.29
CA TYR A 249 24.96 0.32 -7.37
C TYR A 249 23.95 1.34 -7.87
N SER A 250 23.73 2.43 -7.12
CA SER A 250 22.75 3.46 -7.48
C SER A 250 23.33 4.86 -7.60
N SER A 251 24.65 5.02 -7.54
CA SER A 251 25.32 6.33 -7.47
C SER A 251 24.96 7.18 -8.67
N ASP A 252 25.00 6.60 -9.86
CA ASP A 252 24.69 7.27 -11.12
C ASP A 252 23.23 7.72 -11.15
N TYR A 253 22.32 6.87 -10.66
CA TYR A 253 20.91 7.21 -10.53
C TYR A 253 20.66 8.28 -9.46
N LEU A 254 21.34 8.20 -8.32
CA LEU A 254 21.23 9.17 -7.23
C LEU A 254 21.76 10.54 -7.64
N LEU A 255 22.90 10.59 -8.33
CA LEU A 255 23.48 11.80 -8.88
C LEU A 255 22.57 12.40 -9.96
N PHE A 256 22.03 11.57 -10.87
CA PHE A 256 21.03 12.00 -11.85
C PHE A 256 19.78 12.60 -11.19
N ARG A 257 19.30 11.99 -10.09
CA ARG A 257 18.15 12.50 -9.33
C ARG A 257 18.48 13.80 -8.59
N LEU A 258 19.66 13.88 -7.98
CA LEU A 258 20.12 15.08 -7.28
C LEU A 258 20.24 16.26 -8.24
N ASP A 259 20.85 16.06 -9.41
CA ASP A 259 20.97 17.07 -10.46
C ASP A 259 19.59 17.57 -10.92
N LYS A 260 18.63 16.68 -11.15
CA LYS A 260 17.25 17.07 -11.46
C LYS A 260 16.59 17.89 -10.35
N VAL A 261 16.82 17.55 -9.08
CA VAL A 261 16.27 18.31 -7.95
C VAL A 261 16.88 19.70 -7.87
N LEU A 262 18.21 19.81 -7.98
CA LEU A 262 18.93 21.09 -7.94
C LEU A 262 18.55 22.01 -9.11
N ASN A 263 18.33 21.43 -10.30
CA ASN A 263 17.93 22.17 -11.50
C ASN A 263 16.41 22.43 -11.58
N GLY A 264 15.63 22.09 -10.54
CA GLY A 264 14.17 22.27 -10.53
C GLY A 264 13.39 21.38 -11.49
N ASN A 265 14.07 20.49 -12.22
CA ASN A 265 13.53 19.60 -13.25
C ASN A 265 13.05 18.24 -12.69
N ASP A 266 13.12 18.04 -11.37
CA ASP A 266 12.53 16.86 -10.74
C ASP A 266 11.02 17.01 -10.56
N GLY A 267 10.28 16.67 -11.62
CA GLY A 267 8.81 16.70 -11.64
C GLY A 267 8.11 15.85 -10.58
N SER A 268 8.81 15.03 -9.78
CA SER A 268 8.19 14.33 -8.64
C SER A 268 8.25 15.14 -7.34
N SER A 269 9.39 15.74 -7.00
CA SER A 269 9.58 16.44 -5.72
C SER A 269 9.09 17.88 -5.79
N SER A 270 9.34 18.60 -6.90
CA SER A 270 8.90 19.99 -7.08
C SER A 270 7.37 20.09 -7.07
N VAL A 271 6.71 19.15 -7.74
CA VAL A 271 5.24 19.00 -7.79
C VAL A 271 4.63 18.76 -6.41
N LYS A 272 5.26 17.95 -5.55
CA LYS A 272 4.77 17.70 -4.19
C LYS A 272 4.86 18.96 -3.33
N LEU A 273 5.94 19.71 -3.46
CA LEU A 273 6.15 20.94 -2.69
C LEU A 273 5.19 22.05 -3.14
N SER A 274 5.02 22.23 -4.45
CA SER A 274 4.05 23.19 -4.99
C SER A 274 2.62 22.85 -4.56
N MET A 275 2.26 21.56 -4.55
CA MET A 275 0.94 21.11 -4.08
C MET A 275 0.72 21.38 -2.59
N LEU A 276 1.74 21.20 -1.74
CA LEU A 276 1.62 21.53 -0.32
C LEU A 276 1.46 23.03 -0.10
N VAL A 277 2.21 23.86 -0.85
CA VAL A 277 2.05 25.32 -0.81
C VAL A 277 0.64 25.72 -1.24
N ASP A 278 0.12 25.14 -2.32
CA ASP A 278 -1.26 25.36 -2.79
C ASP A 278 -2.29 24.93 -1.74
N TYR A 279 -2.09 23.78 -1.09
CA TYR A 279 -2.97 23.25 -0.06
C TYR A 279 -3.11 24.20 1.14
N PHE A 280 -2.03 24.82 1.61
CA PHE A 280 -2.06 25.71 2.78
C PHE A 280 -2.57 27.12 2.46
N ASN A 281 -2.48 27.55 1.21
CA ASN A 281 -2.77 28.93 0.83
C ASN A 281 -4.17 29.12 0.21
N ASN A 282 -4.90 28.05 -0.06
CA ASN A 282 -6.20 28.10 -0.75
C ASN A 282 -7.31 27.34 -0.01
N ASP A 283 -8.55 27.54 -0.45
CA ASP A 283 -9.78 26.87 0.00
C ASP A 283 -9.69 25.33 0.07
N VAL A 284 -8.76 24.77 -0.70
CA VAL A 284 -8.45 23.34 -0.74
C VAL A 284 -8.02 22.83 0.64
N PHE A 285 -7.49 23.68 1.52
CA PHE A 285 -7.18 23.32 2.91
C PHE A 285 -8.38 22.67 3.61
N PHE A 286 -9.58 23.24 3.45
CA PHE A 286 -10.79 22.74 4.12
C PHE A 286 -11.52 21.67 3.32
N LYS A 287 -11.52 21.78 1.99
CA LYS A 287 -12.29 20.91 1.08
C LYS A 287 -11.54 19.63 0.69
N GLY A 288 -10.21 19.66 0.71
CA GLY A 288 -9.36 18.65 0.11
C GLY A 288 -9.36 18.71 -1.41
N TYR A 289 -8.37 18.07 -2.02
CA TYR A 289 -8.31 17.89 -3.47
C TYR A 289 -9.30 16.81 -3.96
N GLY A 290 -9.67 15.86 -3.11
CA GLY A 290 -10.43 14.67 -3.49
C GLY A 290 -9.55 13.56 -4.09
N LEU A 291 -10.15 12.40 -4.41
CA LEU A 291 -9.50 11.24 -5.03
C LEU A 291 -9.18 11.49 -6.52
N LEU A 292 -8.45 12.55 -6.84
CA LEU A 292 -8.17 12.97 -8.23
C LEU A 292 -7.18 12.02 -8.92
N ARG A 293 -7.35 11.87 -10.24
CA ARG A 293 -6.45 11.10 -11.12
C ARG A 293 -5.40 11.99 -11.80
N LYS A 294 -4.25 11.36 -12.04
CA LYS A 294 -3.07 11.83 -12.77
C LYS A 294 -3.34 12.46 -14.15
N SER A 295 -4.44 12.10 -14.81
CA SER A 295 -4.74 12.50 -16.20
C SER A 295 -5.50 13.81 -16.36
N ASP A 296 -6.11 14.33 -15.29
CA ASP A 296 -7.22 15.29 -15.42
C ASP A 296 -6.91 16.70 -14.88
N PHE A 297 -5.69 16.94 -14.43
CA PHE A 297 -5.15 18.27 -14.15
C PHE A 297 -3.73 18.38 -14.71
N ASN A 298 -3.27 19.61 -14.97
CA ASN A 298 -1.85 19.92 -15.18
C ASN A 298 -1.03 19.10 -14.18
N GLY A 299 0.03 18.41 -14.62
CA GLY A 299 0.82 17.42 -13.86
C GLY A 299 1.36 17.85 -12.48
N ALA A 300 1.02 19.07 -12.00
CA ALA A 300 1.20 19.63 -10.67
C ALA A 300 0.46 18.90 -9.52
N TYR A 301 -0.45 17.97 -9.78
CA TYR A 301 -1.16 17.21 -8.72
C TYR A 301 -0.81 15.72 -8.68
N ASP A 302 0.14 15.29 -9.51
CA ASP A 302 0.68 13.92 -9.57
C ASP A 302 1.31 13.49 -8.22
N GLY A 303 1.70 14.47 -7.40
CA GLY A 303 2.23 14.28 -6.06
C GLY A 303 1.20 13.84 -5.00
N LEU A 304 -0.11 14.07 -5.19
CA LEU A 304 -1.15 13.79 -4.18
C LEU A 304 -1.20 12.32 -3.76
N GLY A 305 -1.14 11.43 -4.75
CA GLY A 305 -1.15 9.99 -4.54
C GLY A 305 0.20 9.40 -4.10
N ASP A 306 1.23 10.24 -3.92
CA ASP A 306 2.60 9.83 -3.63
C ASP A 306 3.20 10.51 -2.38
N THR A 307 2.34 10.81 -1.39
CA THR A 307 2.71 11.35 -0.06
C THR A 307 2.55 10.31 1.06
N THR A 308 2.81 10.66 2.31
CA THR A 308 2.56 9.75 3.46
C THR A 308 1.07 9.67 3.79
N VAL A 309 0.61 8.65 4.53
CA VAL A 309 -0.78 8.64 5.06
C VAL A 309 -1.07 9.88 5.89
N TYR A 310 -0.07 10.33 6.66
CA TYR A 310 -0.16 11.51 7.51
C TYR A 310 -0.41 12.80 6.72
N THR A 311 -0.05 12.83 5.45
CA THR A 311 -0.26 13.99 4.57
C THR A 311 -1.46 13.77 3.65
N SER A 312 -1.53 12.60 3.00
CA SER A 312 -2.56 12.26 2.02
C SER A 312 -3.97 12.31 2.57
N LEU A 313 -4.19 11.95 3.85
CA LEU A 313 -5.52 12.08 4.47
C LEU A 313 -6.01 13.52 4.51
N PHE A 314 -5.13 14.47 4.81
CA PHE A 314 -5.47 15.90 4.82
C PHE A 314 -5.59 16.45 3.41
N THR A 315 -4.61 16.18 2.55
CA THR A 315 -4.63 16.74 1.20
C THR A 315 -5.80 16.21 0.37
N ILE A 316 -6.19 14.94 0.53
CA ILE A 316 -7.28 14.35 -0.25
C ILE A 316 -8.65 14.70 0.33
N PHE A 317 -8.85 14.60 1.65
CA PHE A 317 -10.17 14.77 2.25
C PHE A 317 -10.40 16.16 2.88
N GLY A 318 -9.37 17.01 2.90
CA GLY A 318 -9.38 18.30 3.58
C GLY A 318 -9.09 18.16 5.06
N PHE A 319 -8.79 19.29 5.70
CA PHE A 319 -8.40 19.33 7.11
C PHE A 319 -9.41 18.67 8.05
N PRO A 320 -10.73 18.96 7.99
CA PRO A 320 -11.69 18.41 8.95
C PRO A 320 -11.83 16.89 8.87
N ILE A 321 -11.98 16.35 7.66
CA ILE A 321 -12.14 14.89 7.46
C ILE A 321 -10.80 14.18 7.66
N GLY A 322 -9.70 14.75 7.17
CA GLY A 322 -8.35 14.23 7.40
C GLY A 322 -8.04 14.10 8.89
N LEU A 323 -8.43 15.09 9.70
CA LEU A 323 -8.28 15.06 11.15
C LEU A 323 -9.10 13.92 11.79
N LEU A 324 -10.36 13.78 11.37
CA LEU A 324 -11.26 12.71 11.83
C LEU A 324 -10.72 11.31 11.52
N LEU A 325 -9.99 11.14 10.42
CA LEU A 325 -9.37 9.87 10.03
C LEU A 325 -8.01 9.64 10.70
N ILE A 326 -7.18 10.67 10.89
CA ILE A 326 -5.84 10.47 11.43
C ILE A 326 -5.85 10.27 12.96
N ILE A 327 -6.74 10.95 13.69
CA ILE A 327 -6.80 10.88 15.15
C ILE A 327 -7.02 9.43 15.63
N PRO A 328 -8.02 8.67 15.13
CA PRO A 328 -8.24 7.28 15.55
C PRO A 328 -7.03 6.39 15.28
N LEU A 329 -6.35 6.57 14.14
CA LEU A 329 -5.16 5.81 13.80
C LEU A 329 -4.02 6.08 14.78
N LEU A 330 -3.69 7.35 15.01
CA LEU A 330 -2.62 7.75 15.93
C LEU A 330 -2.94 7.35 17.37
N TYR A 331 -4.16 7.63 17.83
CA TYR A 331 -4.64 7.24 19.15
C TYR A 331 -4.48 5.73 19.34
N LYS A 332 -4.87 4.93 18.34
CA LYS A 332 -4.72 3.47 18.42
C LYS A 332 -3.25 3.07 18.51
N ILE A 333 -2.37 3.55 17.64
CA ILE A 333 -0.94 3.22 17.67
C ILE A 333 -0.32 3.54 19.03
N ILE A 334 -0.68 4.70 19.61
CA ILE A 334 -0.16 5.13 20.91
C ILE A 334 -0.68 4.27 22.07
N THR A 335 -1.96 3.87 22.02
CA THR A 335 -2.63 3.12 23.10
C THR A 335 -2.47 1.60 23.03
N MET A 336 -1.95 1.04 21.93
CA MET A 336 -1.68 -0.40 21.84
C MET A 336 -0.71 -0.88 22.94
N ASP A 337 -0.96 -2.10 23.46
CA ASP A 337 -0.05 -2.82 24.37
C ASP A 337 1.16 -3.40 23.61
N TYR A 338 1.90 -2.50 22.99
CA TYR A 338 3.12 -2.78 22.26
C TYR A 338 4.23 -1.87 22.78
N GLY A 339 5.46 -2.36 22.76
CA GLY A 339 6.63 -1.55 23.08
C GLY A 339 6.84 -0.44 22.05
N ILE A 340 7.62 0.59 22.44
CA ILE A 340 7.87 1.76 21.60
C ILE A 340 8.41 1.38 20.21
N ARG A 341 9.26 0.35 20.13
CA ARG A 341 9.83 -0.12 18.85
C ARG A 341 8.75 -0.61 17.90
N GLN A 342 7.83 -1.44 18.38
CA GLN A 342 6.72 -1.93 17.56
C GLN A 342 5.78 -0.79 17.14
N LYS A 343 5.51 0.17 18.03
CA LYS A 343 4.71 1.36 17.70
C LYS A 343 5.35 2.20 16.60
N VAL A 344 6.66 2.43 16.67
CA VAL A 344 7.42 3.12 15.62
C VAL A 344 7.37 2.33 14.30
N LEU A 345 7.58 1.00 14.33
CA LEU A 345 7.46 0.17 13.12
C LEU A 345 6.06 0.22 12.49
N LEU A 346 5.00 0.22 13.31
CA LEU A 346 3.62 0.40 12.82
C LEU A 346 3.43 1.78 12.17
N SER A 347 3.97 2.85 12.78
CA SER A 347 3.95 4.18 12.15
C SER A 347 4.70 4.21 10.82
N LEU A 348 5.85 3.54 10.73
CA LEU A 348 6.62 3.46 9.48
C LEU A 348 5.85 2.77 8.33
N CYS A 349 4.90 1.89 8.63
CA CYS A 349 4.03 1.27 7.61
C CYS A 349 3.22 2.31 6.82
N PHE A 350 2.96 3.48 7.42
CA PHE A 350 2.12 4.53 6.87
C PHE A 350 2.91 5.65 6.17
N VAL A 351 4.24 5.52 6.06
CA VAL A 351 5.08 6.53 5.40
C VAL A 351 4.94 6.51 3.88
N LYS A 352 4.79 5.33 3.25
CA LYS A 352 4.73 5.20 1.78
C LYS A 352 3.40 4.65 1.25
N LEU A 353 2.45 4.37 2.13
CA LEU A 353 1.12 3.89 1.74
C LEU A 353 0.31 5.06 1.17
N ALA A 354 0.64 5.48 -0.04
CA ALA A 354 0.49 6.90 -0.39
C ALA A 354 -0.90 7.32 -0.91
N SER A 355 -1.78 6.37 -1.21
CA SER A 355 -3.07 6.68 -1.80
C SER A 355 -4.24 5.97 -1.12
N PRO A 356 -5.20 6.74 -0.56
CA PRO A 356 -6.52 6.25 -0.19
C PRO A 356 -7.33 5.67 -1.36
N THR A 357 -6.88 5.80 -2.61
CA THR A 357 -7.48 5.08 -3.74
C THR A 357 -7.22 3.56 -3.69
N TYR A 358 -6.21 3.13 -2.93
CA TYR A 358 -5.84 1.72 -2.86
C TYR A 358 -6.67 0.98 -1.80
N MET A 359 -7.29 -0.14 -2.16
CA MET A 359 -8.05 -0.97 -1.22
C MET A 359 -7.17 -1.50 -0.07
N PHE A 360 -5.89 -1.75 -0.35
CA PHE A 360 -4.91 -2.11 0.66
C PHE A 360 -4.72 -1.03 1.74
N PHE A 361 -4.85 0.25 1.37
CA PHE A 361 -4.76 1.36 2.32
C PHE A 361 -5.80 1.23 3.41
N TRP A 362 -7.05 1.05 3.01
CA TRP A 362 -8.15 0.91 3.94
C TRP A 362 -8.10 -0.40 4.71
N ALA A 363 -7.67 -1.49 4.07
CA ALA A 363 -7.45 -2.76 4.75
C ALA A 363 -6.44 -2.60 5.89
N LEU A 364 -5.25 -2.03 5.61
CA LEU A 364 -4.20 -1.86 6.60
C LEU A 364 -4.62 -0.87 7.71
N TYR A 365 -5.27 0.24 7.34
CA TYR A 365 -5.83 1.20 8.29
C TYR A 365 -6.78 0.51 9.27
N LEU A 366 -7.77 -0.24 8.75
CA LEU A 366 -8.74 -0.96 9.57
C LEU A 366 -8.08 -2.05 10.41
N ILE A 367 -7.15 -2.81 9.83
CA ILE A 367 -6.38 -3.83 10.56
C ILE A 367 -5.67 -3.20 11.76
N VAL A 368 -4.95 -2.08 11.59
CA VAL A 368 -4.25 -1.42 12.68
C VAL A 368 -5.25 -0.89 13.72
N CYS A 369 -6.35 -0.28 13.30
CA CYS A 369 -7.40 0.18 14.22
C CYS A 369 -8.03 -0.96 15.05
N LEU A 370 -8.14 -2.16 14.48
CA LEU A 370 -8.79 -3.32 15.09
C LEU A 370 -7.83 -4.22 15.87
N VAL A 371 -6.56 -4.28 15.47
CA VAL A 371 -5.52 -5.03 16.18
C VAL A 371 -5.28 -4.35 17.52
N GLY A 372 -5.54 -5.11 18.57
CA GLY A 372 -5.21 -4.75 19.94
C GLY A 372 -5.14 -6.05 20.69
N LYS A 373 -4.11 -6.18 21.54
CA LYS A 373 -4.01 -7.31 22.45
C LYS A 373 -5.24 -7.26 23.36
N ASN A 374 -6.16 -8.18 23.15
CA ASN A 374 -7.25 -8.38 24.10
C ASN A 374 -6.60 -9.00 25.33
N ASN A 375 -6.42 -8.21 26.38
CA ASN A 375 -6.36 -8.75 27.72
C ASN A 375 -7.75 -9.32 28.01
N LYS A 376 -7.92 -10.61 27.74
CA LYS A 376 -8.82 -11.45 28.50
C LYS A 376 -8.01 -12.62 29.02
#